data_AF-A0A286U0T9-F1
#
_entry.id   AF-A0A286U0T9-F1
#
_cell.length_a   1.000
_cell.length_b   1.000
_cell.length_c   1.000
_cell.angle_alpha   90.00
_cell.angle_beta   90.00
_cell.angle_gamma   90.00
#
_symmetry.space_group_name_H-M   'P 1'
#
loop_
_entity.id
_entity.type
_entity.pdbx_description
1 polymer ?
#
loop_
_entity_poly.entity_id
_entity_poly.type
_entity_poly.pdbx_seq_one_letter_code
_entity_poly.pdbx_strand_id
1 'polypeptide(L)'
;MSLKIFVTILFFFSFVCISVSNADVPVLRKMDNEENSVSLFSDKRTKKGSANAYESLRELEKEMKSGVDDISFPVMFSKYLTGCMDLNEHKKAKGFFLTLAEENPKSPHAITAKGIVTYGWWAENVLRHGLKKIDEAILIDKEAFFPRLCRAIYLSCLPGKFTVSIDEFNTLLETEKENTSNLLDVYSNLIRVYGEHGHYDIIEQVNKKLQKTERHIFKKINYSNTKSIVNIMYDSEIIKPHYPIVNNANTKRTNTSKDKHLSGDLTILEKSMERKVDDEAFGDIYKRYILLINQYQEANRAINFFENLTERYPQSPNALAASGMITYGLKGQILLQKGLVCIKSAIELEKDNFFSRISHATFNTRFPYGFMRSMRELSFMKQAEAGVHHRVRLINKRIELICSQHGHDSMPTENNESVIMRRL
;
A
#
# COMPACT_ATOMS: atom_id res chain seq x y z
N MET A 1 -31.96 14.74 -18.88
CA MET A 1 -30.64 14.16 -19.20
C MET A 1 -30.80 12.67 -19.44
N SER A 2 -30.36 12.12 -20.58
CA SER A 2 -30.71 10.76 -20.98
C SER A 2 -29.94 9.71 -20.15
N LEU A 3 -30.64 8.62 -19.80
CA LEU A 3 -30.13 7.44 -19.08
C LEU A 3 -28.83 6.87 -19.71
N LYS A 4 -28.60 7.12 -21.01
CA LYS A 4 -27.42 6.69 -21.75
C LYS A 4 -26.15 7.46 -21.36
N ILE A 5 -26.25 8.76 -21.04
CA ILE A 5 -25.10 9.55 -20.53
C ILE A 5 -24.74 9.11 -19.11
N PHE A 6 -25.74 8.70 -18.32
CA PHE A 6 -25.57 8.25 -16.95
C PHE A 6 -24.88 6.87 -16.87
N VAL A 7 -25.17 5.95 -17.79
CA VAL A 7 -24.51 4.63 -17.88
C VAL A 7 -23.03 4.77 -18.28
N THR A 8 -22.70 5.70 -19.17
CA THR A 8 -21.31 5.96 -19.57
C THR A 8 -20.49 6.56 -18.42
N ILE A 9 -21.05 7.53 -17.67
CA ILE A 9 -20.41 8.10 -16.47
C ILE A 9 -20.20 7.03 -15.37
N LEU A 10 -21.14 6.09 -15.26
CA LEU A 10 -21.05 4.96 -14.33
C LEU A 10 -19.94 3.94 -14.70
N PHE A 11 -19.58 3.83 -15.98
CA PHE A 11 -18.57 2.90 -16.50
C PHE A 11 -17.14 3.43 -16.28
N PHE A 12 -16.94 4.76 -16.36
CA PHE A 12 -15.64 5.39 -16.13
C PHE A 12 -15.18 5.39 -14.66
N PHE A 13 -16.10 5.42 -13.70
CA PHE A 13 -15.77 5.35 -12.27
C PHE A 13 -15.12 4.01 -11.85
N SER A 14 -15.35 2.93 -12.59
CA SER A 14 -14.70 1.63 -12.40
C SER A 14 -13.27 1.64 -12.96
N PHE A 15 -13.04 2.41 -14.03
CA PHE A 15 -11.80 2.38 -14.83
C PHE A 15 -10.65 3.17 -14.19
N VAL A 16 -10.98 4.25 -13.44
CA VAL A 16 -10.01 5.07 -12.68
C VAL A 16 -9.25 4.25 -11.62
N CYS A 17 -9.76 3.09 -11.23
CA CYS A 17 -9.08 2.18 -10.29
C CYS A 17 -8.44 0.95 -10.93
N ILE A 18 -8.55 0.76 -12.25
CA ILE A 18 -8.04 -0.41 -12.97
C ILE A 18 -6.94 -0.04 -14.00
N SER A 19 -6.86 1.23 -14.43
CA SER A 19 -6.04 1.62 -15.59
C SER A 19 -4.60 2.02 -15.25
N VAL A 20 -3.88 1.16 -14.53
CA VAL A 20 -2.41 1.11 -14.57
C VAL A 20 -2.00 -0.31 -14.91
N SER A 21 -2.42 -0.75 -16.10
CA SER A 21 -1.96 -1.98 -16.72
C SER A 21 -1.54 -1.63 -18.14
N ASN A 22 -0.24 -1.80 -18.41
CA ASN A 22 0.44 -1.74 -19.71
C ASN A 22 0.98 -0.37 -20.14
N ALA A 23 2.19 -0.05 -19.69
CA ALA A 23 3.25 0.48 -20.55
C ALA A 23 4.62 0.26 -19.88
N ASP A 24 5.46 -0.55 -20.50
CA ASP A 24 6.81 -0.88 -20.09
C ASP A 24 7.86 -0.03 -20.87
N VAL A 25 8.88 0.44 -20.13
CA VAL A 25 10.31 0.70 -20.54
C VAL A 25 10.63 1.99 -21.36
N PRO A 26 11.87 2.60 -21.35
CA PRO A 26 13.12 2.42 -20.55
C PRO A 26 13.57 3.69 -19.74
N VAL A 27 14.18 3.62 -18.54
CA VAL A 27 15.63 3.53 -18.14
C VAL A 27 16.43 4.86 -18.12
N LEU A 28 17.02 5.16 -16.92
CA LEU A 28 18.17 6.06 -16.55
C LEU A 28 17.91 7.60 -16.54
N ARG A 29 18.35 8.45 -15.58
CA ARG A 29 19.31 8.39 -14.45
C ARG A 29 19.08 9.64 -13.53
N LYS A 30 19.31 9.50 -12.21
CA LYS A 30 19.54 10.51 -11.12
C LYS A 30 18.53 11.65 -10.85
N MET A 31 17.95 11.63 -9.65
CA MET A 31 17.21 12.74 -9.04
C MET A 31 18.19 13.69 -8.35
N ASP A 32 18.33 14.89 -8.92
CA ASP A 32 18.15 16.20 -8.29
C ASP A 32 19.01 17.26 -8.99
N ASN A 33 18.33 18.34 -9.41
CA ASN A 33 18.85 19.57 -10.04
C ASN A 33 19.38 19.47 -11.48
N GLU A 34 18.48 19.61 -12.45
CA GLU A 34 18.61 20.59 -13.54
C GLU A 34 17.28 20.70 -14.32
N GLU A 35 16.56 21.79 -14.07
CA GLU A 35 15.56 22.33 -14.98
C GLU A 35 16.28 22.81 -16.25
N ASN A 36 16.14 22.07 -17.36
CA ASN A 36 15.78 22.60 -18.68
C ASN A 36 15.97 21.53 -19.76
N SER A 37 14.93 21.38 -20.58
CA SER A 37 14.88 20.80 -21.94
C SER A 37 15.57 19.45 -22.19
N VAL A 38 14.80 18.45 -22.63
CA VAL A 38 14.90 17.85 -23.99
C VAL A 38 13.66 16.97 -24.22
N SER A 39 12.91 17.32 -25.26
CA SER A 39 11.86 16.50 -25.86
C SER A 39 12.47 15.37 -26.69
N LEU A 40 12.17 14.11 -26.39
CA LEU A 40 12.43 13.00 -27.30
C LEU A 40 11.52 11.81 -26.98
N PHE A 41 10.36 11.82 -27.64
CA PHE A 41 9.71 10.71 -28.37
C PHE A 41 8.27 11.17 -28.67
N SER A 42 8.13 11.96 -29.75
CA SER A 42 6.83 12.27 -30.34
C SER A 42 6.50 11.20 -31.37
N ASP A 43 5.91 10.11 -30.91
CA ASP A 43 5.17 9.25 -31.82
C ASP A 43 3.86 9.94 -32.21
N LYS A 44 3.71 10.14 -33.51
CA LYS A 44 2.62 10.87 -34.17
C LYS A 44 1.26 10.24 -33.83
N ARG A 45 0.66 10.59 -32.70
CA ARG A 45 -0.80 10.59 -32.52
C ARG A 45 -1.35 11.94 -32.96
N THR A 46 -2.30 11.89 -33.89
CA THR A 46 -3.02 13.00 -34.52
C THR A 46 -3.26 14.21 -33.61
N LYS A 47 -2.54 15.31 -33.86
CA LYS A 47 -2.58 16.62 -33.15
C LYS A 47 -3.98 17.25 -32.99
N LYS A 48 -4.99 16.81 -33.74
CA LYS A 48 -6.34 17.40 -33.71
C LYS A 48 -7.21 16.86 -32.57
N GLY A 49 -6.90 15.68 -32.03
CA GLY A 49 -7.64 15.07 -30.92
C GLY A 49 -7.20 15.53 -29.53
N SER A 50 -5.90 15.83 -29.36
CA SER A 50 -5.35 16.21 -28.05
C SER A 50 -5.74 17.62 -27.63
N ALA A 51 -5.76 18.60 -28.55
CA ALA A 51 -6.13 19.99 -28.23
C ALA A 51 -7.53 20.11 -27.60
N ASN A 52 -8.50 19.37 -28.14
CA ASN A 52 -9.87 19.33 -27.61
C ASN A 52 -9.94 18.68 -26.22
N ALA A 53 -9.10 17.67 -25.96
CA ALA A 53 -9.03 17.00 -24.66
C ALA A 53 -8.42 17.91 -23.59
N TYR A 54 -7.37 18.66 -23.92
CA TYR A 54 -6.79 19.66 -23.02
C TYR A 54 -7.77 20.80 -22.71
N GLU A 55 -8.54 21.24 -23.68
CA GLU A 55 -9.59 22.25 -23.47
C GLU A 55 -10.68 21.72 -22.53
N SER A 56 -11.12 20.48 -22.73
CA SER A 56 -12.07 19.82 -21.83
C SER A 56 -11.54 19.72 -20.39
N LEU A 57 -10.24 19.51 -20.18
CA LEU A 57 -9.66 19.53 -18.83
C LEU A 57 -9.68 20.94 -18.22
N ARG A 58 -9.38 21.99 -18.99
CA ARG A 58 -9.41 23.38 -18.50
C ARG A 58 -10.82 23.80 -18.09
N GLU A 59 -11.83 23.40 -18.85
CA GLU A 59 -13.23 23.69 -18.51
C GLU A 59 -13.62 23.00 -17.20
N LEU A 60 -13.25 21.73 -17.00
CA LEU A 60 -13.45 21.04 -15.73
C LEU A 60 -12.73 21.74 -14.55
N GLU A 61 -11.52 22.27 -14.77
CA GLU A 61 -10.77 23.03 -13.76
C GLU A 61 -11.50 24.32 -13.38
N LYS A 62 -12.00 25.07 -14.36
CA LYS A 62 -12.78 26.31 -14.13
C LYS A 62 -14.06 26.01 -13.36
N GLU A 63 -14.81 24.99 -13.77
CA GLU A 63 -16.04 24.59 -13.08
C GLU A 63 -15.76 24.20 -11.63
N MET A 64 -14.77 23.34 -11.37
CA MET A 64 -14.40 22.94 -10.00
C MET A 64 -13.92 24.12 -9.14
N LYS A 65 -13.24 25.12 -9.72
CA LYS A 65 -12.82 26.33 -9.01
C LYS A 65 -13.98 27.28 -8.70
N SER A 66 -15.03 27.30 -9.50
CA SER A 66 -16.18 28.19 -9.30
C SER A 66 -17.08 27.83 -8.10
N GLY A 67 -16.79 26.70 -7.44
CA GLY A 67 -17.61 26.16 -6.35
C GLY A 67 -18.69 25.24 -6.90
N VAL A 68 -18.66 23.97 -6.48
CA VAL A 68 -19.52 22.92 -7.02
C VAL A 68 -20.19 22.19 -5.88
N ASP A 69 -21.46 21.83 -6.07
CA ASP A 69 -22.25 21.07 -5.10
C ASP A 69 -21.75 19.62 -4.92
N ASP A 70 -22.25 18.98 -3.86
CA ASP A 70 -21.97 17.60 -3.45
C ASP A 70 -22.26 16.53 -4.53
N ILE A 71 -23.08 16.85 -5.52
CA ILE A 71 -23.50 15.90 -6.56
C ILE A 71 -22.57 16.01 -7.77
N SER A 72 -22.24 17.23 -8.15
CA SER A 72 -21.56 17.55 -9.40
C SER A 72 -20.04 17.44 -9.25
N PHE A 73 -19.49 17.76 -8.06
CA PHE A 73 -18.04 17.70 -7.82
C PHE A 73 -17.47 16.28 -8.04
N PRO A 74 -18.04 15.19 -7.47
CA PRO A 74 -17.50 13.84 -7.67
C PRO A 74 -17.46 13.41 -9.15
N VAL A 75 -18.43 13.87 -9.94
CA VAL A 75 -18.53 13.57 -11.37
C VAL A 75 -17.43 14.30 -12.14
N MET A 76 -17.25 15.60 -11.89
CA MET A 76 -16.19 16.38 -12.50
C MET A 76 -14.81 15.86 -12.11
N PHE A 77 -14.60 15.59 -10.82
CA PHE A 77 -13.39 15.01 -10.27
C PHE A 77 -13.01 13.74 -11.05
N SER A 78 -13.94 12.82 -11.24
CA SER A 78 -13.64 11.55 -11.90
C SER A 78 -13.40 11.69 -13.41
N LYS A 79 -14.14 12.57 -14.09
CA LYS A 79 -13.88 12.90 -15.50
C LYS A 79 -12.51 13.53 -15.68
N TYR A 80 -12.15 14.45 -14.79
CA TYR A 80 -10.87 15.13 -14.80
C TYR A 80 -9.72 14.14 -14.58
N LEU A 81 -9.83 13.26 -13.57
CA LEU A 81 -8.82 12.23 -13.33
C LEU A 81 -8.66 11.29 -14.53
N THR A 82 -9.77 10.87 -15.15
CA THR A 82 -9.73 10.01 -16.36
C THR A 82 -9.00 10.73 -17.49
N GLY A 83 -9.37 11.97 -17.80
CA GLY A 83 -8.71 12.73 -18.85
C GLY A 83 -7.22 12.98 -18.56
N CYS A 84 -6.85 13.19 -17.29
CA CYS A 84 -5.45 13.28 -16.89
C CYS A 84 -4.70 11.95 -17.07
N MET A 85 -5.31 10.80 -16.78
CA MET A 85 -4.70 9.50 -17.03
C MET A 85 -4.49 9.26 -18.53
N ASP A 86 -5.52 9.52 -19.34
CA ASP A 86 -5.48 9.30 -20.79
C ASP A 86 -4.41 10.17 -21.48
N LEU A 87 -4.13 11.35 -20.92
CA LEU A 87 -3.11 12.28 -21.41
C LEU A 87 -1.76 12.15 -20.70
N ASN A 88 -1.61 11.22 -19.74
CA ASN A 88 -0.41 11.08 -18.89
C ASN A 88 -0.06 12.37 -18.10
N GLU A 89 -1.06 13.14 -17.71
CA GLU A 89 -0.99 14.45 -17.05
C GLU A 89 -1.12 14.35 -15.52
N HIS A 90 -0.48 13.34 -14.92
CA HIS A 90 -0.53 13.13 -13.46
C HIS A 90 0.05 14.32 -12.67
N LYS A 91 1.09 14.97 -13.21
CA LYS A 91 1.70 16.17 -12.60
C LYS A 91 0.72 17.35 -12.57
N LYS A 92 -0.03 17.54 -13.67
CA LYS A 92 -1.06 18.58 -13.77
C LYS A 92 -2.17 18.34 -12.75
N ALA A 93 -2.68 17.11 -12.66
CA ALA A 93 -3.72 16.77 -11.68
C ALA A 93 -3.27 17.05 -10.23
N LYS A 94 -2.04 16.66 -9.89
CA LYS A 94 -1.44 16.94 -8.59
C LYS A 94 -1.37 18.44 -8.29
N GLY A 95 -0.83 19.23 -9.24
CA GLY A 95 -0.72 20.67 -9.09
C GLY A 95 -2.09 21.33 -8.91
N PHE A 96 -3.05 20.94 -9.75
CA PHE A 96 -4.40 21.47 -9.71
C PHE A 96 -5.11 21.23 -8.36
N PHE A 97 -5.15 19.98 -7.87
CA PHE A 97 -5.86 19.70 -6.61
C PHE A 97 -5.12 20.20 -5.36
N LEU A 98 -3.80 20.39 -5.43
CA LEU A 98 -3.06 21.08 -4.39
C LEU A 98 -3.51 22.56 -4.31
N THR A 99 -3.46 23.27 -5.44
CA THR A 99 -3.87 24.68 -5.53
C THR A 99 -5.35 24.86 -5.19
N LEU A 100 -6.23 23.97 -5.68
CA LEU A 100 -7.67 24.04 -5.39
C LEU A 100 -7.96 24.01 -3.89
N ALA A 101 -7.26 23.16 -3.14
CA ALA A 101 -7.41 23.05 -1.70
C ALA A 101 -6.78 24.23 -0.93
N GLU A 102 -5.74 24.85 -1.47
CA GLU A 102 -5.12 26.07 -0.89
C GLU A 102 -5.99 27.30 -1.12
N GLU A 103 -6.58 27.44 -2.31
CA GLU A 103 -7.53 28.50 -2.65
C GLU A 103 -8.87 28.31 -1.90
N ASN A 104 -9.23 27.07 -1.54
CA ASN A 104 -10.52 26.74 -0.90
C ASN A 104 -10.35 25.89 0.37
N PRO A 105 -9.73 26.41 1.45
CA PRO A 105 -9.38 25.63 2.64
C PRO A 105 -10.58 25.20 3.50
N LYS A 106 -11.80 25.62 3.16
CA LYS A 106 -13.05 25.20 3.82
C LYS A 106 -13.88 24.25 2.96
N SER A 107 -13.42 23.90 1.75
CA SER A 107 -14.14 22.99 0.87
C SER A 107 -13.74 21.54 1.20
N PRO A 108 -14.65 20.71 1.74
CA PRO A 108 -14.35 19.30 2.03
C PRO A 108 -14.00 18.53 0.75
N HIS A 109 -14.63 18.89 -0.37
CA HIS A 109 -14.31 18.36 -1.70
C HIS A 109 -12.86 18.59 -2.11
N ALA A 110 -12.40 19.84 -2.02
CA ALA A 110 -11.04 20.21 -2.43
C ALA A 110 -9.99 19.52 -1.53
N ILE A 111 -10.24 19.49 -0.22
CA ILE A 111 -9.34 18.85 0.74
C ILE A 111 -9.30 17.33 0.54
N THR A 112 -10.45 16.68 0.34
CA THR A 112 -10.52 15.24 0.01
C THR A 112 -9.80 14.94 -1.30
N ALA A 113 -10.01 15.75 -2.35
CA ALA A 113 -9.34 15.59 -3.62
C ALA A 113 -7.81 15.73 -3.51
N LYS A 114 -7.32 16.70 -2.71
CA LYS A 114 -5.89 16.81 -2.35
C LYS A 114 -5.39 15.54 -1.66
N GLY A 115 -6.16 15.00 -0.70
CA GLY A 115 -5.83 13.75 -0.02
C GLY A 115 -5.63 12.57 -0.98
N ILE A 116 -6.58 12.38 -1.90
CA ILE A 116 -6.57 11.28 -2.87
C ILE A 116 -5.47 11.45 -3.92
N VAL A 117 -5.39 12.62 -4.55
CA VAL A 117 -4.57 12.80 -5.76
C VAL A 117 -3.15 13.19 -5.39
N THR A 118 -2.97 14.21 -4.56
CA THR A 118 -1.63 14.74 -4.25
C THR A 118 -0.82 13.76 -3.41
N TYR A 119 -1.48 13.08 -2.46
CA TYR A 119 -0.82 12.13 -1.57
C TYR A 119 -1.05 10.68 -1.96
N GLY A 120 -2.28 10.27 -2.27
CA GLY A 120 -2.59 8.89 -2.63
C GLY A 120 -1.90 8.40 -3.91
N TRP A 121 -2.03 9.11 -5.03
CA TRP A 121 -1.34 8.73 -6.27
C TRP A 121 0.18 8.82 -6.14
N TRP A 122 0.68 9.80 -5.40
CA TRP A 122 2.12 9.92 -5.21
C TRP A 122 2.66 8.77 -4.35
N ALA A 123 1.94 8.38 -3.31
CA ALA A 123 2.27 7.19 -2.54
C ALA A 123 2.34 5.95 -3.43
N GLU A 124 1.34 5.75 -4.30
CA GLU A 124 1.34 4.62 -5.23
C GLU A 124 2.56 4.64 -6.17
N ASN A 125 2.91 5.81 -6.72
CA ASN A 125 4.12 5.95 -7.54
C ASN A 125 5.39 5.61 -6.76
N VAL A 126 5.53 6.08 -5.52
CA VAL A 126 6.66 5.75 -4.64
C VAL A 126 6.71 4.24 -4.37
N LEU A 127 5.57 3.62 -4.08
CA LEU A 127 5.50 2.18 -3.84
C LEU A 127 5.88 1.38 -5.10
N ARG A 128 5.43 1.79 -6.28
CA ARG A 128 5.82 1.14 -7.54
C ARG A 128 7.32 1.22 -7.82
N HIS A 129 7.99 2.30 -7.42
CA HIS A 129 9.46 2.38 -7.48
C HIS A 129 10.13 1.42 -6.50
N GLY A 130 9.55 1.23 -5.31
CA GLY A 130 10.00 0.21 -4.36
C GLY A 130 9.89 -1.21 -4.94
N LEU A 131 8.77 -1.53 -5.58
CA LEU A 131 8.60 -2.83 -6.27
C LEU A 131 9.67 -3.01 -7.35
N LYS A 132 9.92 -1.99 -8.18
CA LYS A 132 10.98 -2.04 -9.20
C LYS A 132 12.36 -2.34 -8.59
N LYS A 133 12.67 -1.77 -7.42
CA LYS A 133 13.93 -2.06 -6.71
C LYS A 133 14.02 -3.51 -6.25
N ILE A 134 12.92 -4.08 -5.80
CA ILE A 134 12.86 -5.50 -5.43
C ILE A 134 12.97 -6.39 -6.68
N ASP A 135 12.34 -6.01 -7.79
CA ASP A 135 12.46 -6.73 -9.06
C ASP A 135 13.92 -6.68 -9.57
N GLU A 136 14.61 -5.53 -9.45
CA GLU A 136 16.05 -5.40 -9.74
C GLU A 136 16.90 -6.36 -8.88
N ALA A 137 16.57 -6.54 -7.59
CA ALA A 137 17.24 -7.50 -6.73
C ALA A 137 17.09 -8.95 -7.22
N ILE A 138 15.89 -9.34 -7.63
CA ILE A 138 15.60 -10.68 -8.14
C ILE A 138 16.26 -10.93 -9.51
N LEU A 139 16.48 -9.89 -10.30
CA LEU A 139 17.23 -10.01 -11.55
C LEU A 139 18.71 -10.33 -11.31
N ILE A 140 19.28 -9.86 -10.21
CA ILE A 140 20.66 -10.15 -9.80
C ILE A 140 20.78 -11.59 -9.29
N ASP A 141 19.88 -11.99 -8.39
CA ASP A 141 19.80 -13.36 -7.90
C ASP A 141 18.35 -13.86 -7.92
N LYS A 142 18.07 -14.74 -8.88
CA LYS A 142 16.73 -15.26 -9.15
C LYS A 142 16.25 -16.26 -8.10
N GLU A 143 17.18 -16.91 -7.41
CA GLU A 143 16.94 -17.97 -6.44
C GLU A 143 17.04 -17.46 -4.99
N ALA A 144 17.50 -16.21 -4.79
CA ALA A 144 17.57 -15.62 -3.46
C ALA A 144 16.19 -15.55 -2.80
N PHE A 145 16.03 -16.31 -1.71
CA PHE A 145 14.81 -16.39 -0.92
C PHE A 145 14.35 -15.03 -0.40
N PHE A 146 15.26 -14.24 0.18
CA PHE A 146 14.91 -12.99 0.85
C PHE A 146 14.27 -11.93 -0.09
N PRO A 147 14.87 -11.60 -1.25
CA PRO A 147 14.23 -10.72 -2.24
C PRO A 147 12.86 -11.21 -2.72
N ARG A 148 12.70 -12.52 -2.94
CA ARG A 148 11.43 -13.14 -3.35
C ARG A 148 10.36 -13.00 -2.28
N LEU A 149 10.71 -13.27 -1.01
CA LEU A 149 9.81 -13.07 0.12
C LEU A 149 9.42 -11.59 0.26
N CYS A 150 10.37 -10.67 0.15
CA CYS A 150 10.10 -9.23 0.12
C CYS A 150 9.11 -8.87 -0.99
N ARG A 151 9.29 -9.41 -2.21
CA ARG A 151 8.39 -9.16 -3.34
C ARG A 151 6.97 -9.65 -3.08
N ALA A 152 6.83 -10.89 -2.62
CA ALA A 152 5.53 -11.49 -2.29
C ALA A 152 4.77 -10.63 -1.27
N ILE A 153 5.46 -10.22 -0.21
CA ILE A 153 4.91 -9.30 0.81
C ILE A 153 4.55 -7.95 0.19
N TYR A 154 5.45 -7.33 -0.56
CA TYR A 154 5.27 -5.98 -1.10
C TYR A 154 4.07 -5.89 -2.05
N LEU A 155 3.88 -6.90 -2.89
CA LEU A 155 2.75 -6.99 -3.81
C LEU A 155 1.41 -7.02 -3.06
N SER A 156 1.33 -7.64 -1.89
CA SER A 156 0.10 -7.67 -1.08
C SER A 156 -0.36 -6.28 -0.62
N CYS A 157 0.56 -5.31 -0.59
CA CYS A 157 0.28 -3.93 -0.18
C CYS A 157 -0.09 -3.01 -1.36
N LEU A 158 0.01 -3.49 -2.60
CA LEU A 158 -0.31 -2.74 -3.80
C LEU A 158 -1.75 -3.01 -4.25
N PRO A 159 -2.54 -1.98 -4.60
CA PRO A 159 -3.91 -2.15 -5.09
C PRO A 159 -3.98 -3.10 -6.30
N GLY A 160 -4.84 -4.11 -6.23
CA GLY A 160 -5.07 -5.07 -7.32
C GLY A 160 -3.91 -6.04 -7.58
N LYS A 161 -2.96 -6.16 -6.66
CA LYS A 161 -1.82 -7.10 -6.76
C LYS A 161 -1.88 -8.25 -5.76
N PHE A 162 -3.00 -8.41 -5.04
CA PHE A 162 -3.21 -9.50 -4.10
C PHE A 162 -3.03 -10.88 -4.74
N THR A 163 -3.68 -11.15 -5.88
CA THR A 163 -3.56 -12.46 -6.55
C THR A 163 -2.12 -12.76 -6.95
N VAL A 164 -1.42 -11.78 -7.53
CA VAL A 164 0.01 -11.90 -7.89
C VAL A 164 0.89 -12.14 -6.65
N SER A 165 0.55 -11.53 -5.51
CA SER A 165 1.23 -11.80 -4.23
C SER A 165 1.05 -13.25 -3.81
N ILE A 166 -0.17 -13.78 -3.88
CA ILE A 166 -0.47 -15.18 -3.55
C ILE A 166 0.27 -16.15 -4.50
N ASP A 167 0.34 -15.84 -5.79
CA ASP A 167 1.10 -16.65 -6.76
C ASP A 167 2.60 -16.68 -6.42
N GLU A 168 3.18 -15.55 -6.00
CA GLU A 168 4.58 -15.49 -5.56
C GLU A 168 4.79 -16.30 -4.27
N PHE A 169 3.88 -16.23 -3.30
CA PHE A 169 3.94 -17.08 -2.10
C PHE A 169 3.80 -18.57 -2.42
N ASN A 170 2.91 -18.94 -3.34
CA ASN A 170 2.78 -20.34 -3.78
C ASN A 170 4.05 -20.83 -4.46
N THR A 171 4.69 -19.99 -5.26
CA THR A 171 6.01 -20.30 -5.86
C THR A 171 7.05 -20.54 -4.77
N LEU A 172 7.12 -19.68 -3.76
CA LEU A 172 8.02 -19.86 -2.61
C LEU A 172 7.74 -21.14 -1.81
N LEU A 173 6.47 -21.52 -1.63
CA LEU A 173 6.12 -22.78 -0.95
C LEU A 173 6.64 -24.01 -1.70
N GLU A 174 6.65 -23.97 -3.02
CA GLU A 174 7.17 -25.06 -3.86
C GLU A 174 8.69 -25.10 -3.90
N THR A 175 9.35 -23.94 -4.04
CA THR A 175 10.82 -23.86 -4.12
C THR A 175 11.47 -24.14 -2.76
N GLU A 176 10.86 -23.70 -1.66
CA GLU A 176 11.41 -23.83 -0.31
C GLU A 176 10.91 -25.05 0.46
N LYS A 177 10.23 -26.00 -0.20
CA LYS A 177 9.56 -27.14 0.46
C LYS A 177 10.47 -27.97 1.40
N GLU A 178 11.77 -28.02 1.13
CA GLU A 178 12.76 -28.73 1.93
C GLU A 178 13.44 -27.82 2.99
N ASN A 179 13.32 -26.50 2.87
CA ASN A 179 13.88 -25.54 3.81
C ASN A 179 12.82 -25.13 4.85
N THR A 180 12.80 -25.85 5.97
CA THR A 180 11.81 -25.67 7.03
C THR A 180 11.83 -24.26 7.64
N SER A 181 12.99 -23.58 7.67
CA SER A 181 13.12 -22.21 8.19
C SER A 181 12.42 -21.21 7.26
N ASN A 182 12.71 -21.30 5.96
CA ASN A 182 12.10 -20.44 4.95
C ASN A 182 10.58 -20.67 4.87
N LEU A 183 10.11 -21.91 4.98
CA LEU A 183 8.68 -22.21 5.04
C LEU A 183 7.98 -21.54 6.23
N LEU A 184 8.65 -21.42 7.38
CA LEU A 184 8.07 -20.74 8.55
C LEU A 184 7.78 -19.27 8.22
N ASP A 185 8.71 -18.59 7.56
CA ASP A 185 8.55 -17.20 7.14
C ASP A 185 7.45 -17.02 6.11
N VAL A 186 7.38 -17.94 5.12
CA VAL A 186 6.37 -17.94 4.07
C VAL A 186 4.98 -18.12 4.68
N TYR A 187 4.78 -19.13 5.53
CA TYR A 187 3.48 -19.38 6.17
C TYR A 187 3.07 -18.25 7.11
N SER A 188 3.99 -17.71 7.90
CA SER A 188 3.71 -16.59 8.81
C SER A 188 3.25 -15.34 8.04
N ASN A 189 3.90 -15.04 6.91
CA ASN A 189 3.51 -13.92 6.07
C ASN A 189 2.21 -14.19 5.29
N LEU A 190 1.96 -15.41 4.83
CA LEU A 190 0.70 -15.79 4.20
C LEU A 190 -0.49 -15.62 5.15
N ILE A 191 -0.37 -16.04 6.41
CA ILE A 191 -1.41 -15.84 7.43
C ILE A 191 -1.73 -14.36 7.59
N ARG A 192 -0.68 -13.52 7.69
CA ARG A 192 -0.84 -12.07 7.80
C ARG A 192 -1.55 -11.49 6.57
N VAL A 193 -1.08 -11.84 5.37
CA VAL A 193 -1.63 -11.32 4.12
C VAL A 193 -3.09 -11.74 3.94
N TYR A 194 -3.44 -13.01 4.16
CA TYR A 194 -4.84 -13.43 4.13
C TYR A 194 -5.68 -12.70 5.19
N GLY A 195 -5.15 -12.47 6.40
CA GLY A 195 -5.83 -11.72 7.46
C GLY A 195 -6.07 -10.25 7.14
N GLU A 196 -5.09 -9.57 6.55
CA GLU A 196 -5.20 -8.17 6.12
C GLU A 196 -6.22 -8.00 4.97
N HIS A 197 -6.42 -9.05 4.17
CA HIS A 197 -7.31 -9.10 3.01
C HIS A 197 -8.65 -9.82 3.28
N GLY A 198 -8.92 -10.23 4.52
CA GLY A 198 -10.22 -10.75 4.96
C GLY A 198 -10.52 -12.22 4.62
N HIS A 199 -9.51 -13.03 4.27
CA HIS A 199 -9.62 -14.46 3.94
C HIS A 199 -9.46 -15.36 5.18
N TYR A 200 -10.31 -15.15 6.19
CA TYR A 200 -10.17 -15.78 7.51
C TYR A 200 -10.41 -17.29 7.54
N ASP A 201 -11.16 -17.81 6.58
CA ASP A 201 -11.39 -19.23 6.35
C ASP A 201 -10.10 -19.95 5.88
N ILE A 202 -9.32 -19.28 5.04
CA ILE A 202 -8.03 -19.79 4.55
C ILE A 202 -6.97 -19.77 5.66
N ILE A 203 -6.98 -18.74 6.52
CA ILE A 203 -6.01 -18.61 7.62
C ILE A 203 -5.94 -19.86 8.49
N GLU A 204 -7.08 -20.48 8.81
CA GLU A 204 -7.08 -21.68 9.65
C GLU A 204 -6.31 -22.84 9.01
N GLN A 205 -6.47 -23.01 7.69
CA GLN A 205 -5.79 -24.06 6.94
C GLN A 205 -4.28 -23.80 6.87
N VAL A 206 -3.88 -22.54 6.63
CA VAL A 206 -2.47 -22.14 6.59
C VAL A 206 -1.83 -22.26 7.97
N ASN A 207 -2.55 -21.91 9.04
CA ASN A 207 -2.07 -22.03 10.42
C ASN A 207 -1.82 -23.49 10.83
N LYS A 208 -2.67 -24.44 10.38
CA LYS A 208 -2.42 -25.88 10.58
C LYS A 208 -1.12 -26.33 9.92
N LYS A 209 -0.80 -25.80 8.72
CA LYS A 209 0.48 -26.07 8.05
C LYS A 209 1.66 -25.45 8.81
N LEU A 210 1.55 -24.19 9.26
CA LEU A 210 2.55 -23.53 10.09
C LEU A 210 2.89 -24.36 11.34
N GLN A 211 1.88 -24.76 12.12
CA GLN A 211 2.05 -25.56 13.33
C GLN A 211 2.69 -26.94 13.06
N LYS A 212 2.49 -27.51 11.87
CA LYS A 212 3.15 -28.76 11.46
C LYS A 212 4.64 -28.52 11.20
N THR A 213 4.97 -27.43 10.50
CA THR A 213 6.35 -26.99 10.22
C THR A 213 7.10 -26.70 11.51
N GLU A 214 6.50 -25.94 12.44
CA GLU A 214 7.08 -25.66 13.77
C GLU A 214 7.40 -26.94 14.54
N ARG A 215 6.45 -27.88 14.59
CA ARG A 215 6.67 -29.18 15.24
C ARG A 215 7.83 -29.96 14.63
N HIS A 216 8.07 -29.84 13.33
CA HIS A 216 9.21 -30.48 12.68
C HIS A 216 10.54 -29.86 13.13
N ILE A 217 10.61 -28.52 13.20
CA ILE A 217 11.78 -27.79 13.71
C ILE A 217 12.05 -28.17 15.16
N PHE A 218 11.04 -28.11 16.04
CA PHE A 218 11.19 -28.46 17.45
C PHE A 218 11.65 -29.91 17.65
N LYS A 219 11.14 -30.86 16.86
CA LYS A 219 11.65 -32.24 16.89
C LYS A 219 13.13 -32.30 16.49
N LYS A 220 13.52 -31.63 15.40
CA LYS A 220 14.91 -31.62 14.92
C LYS A 220 15.88 -31.04 15.96
N ILE A 221 15.48 -29.97 16.67
CA ILE A 221 16.25 -29.35 17.75
C ILE A 221 16.32 -30.26 19.00
N ASN A 222 15.23 -30.90 19.37
CA ASN A 222 15.20 -31.81 20.52
C ASN A 222 16.01 -33.11 20.29
N TYR A 223 16.17 -33.54 19.04
CA TYR A 223 17.07 -34.65 18.70
C TYR A 223 18.56 -34.23 18.69
N SER A 224 18.87 -32.95 18.50
CA SER A 224 20.26 -32.47 18.43
C SER A 224 20.82 -31.91 19.74
N ASN A 225 19.99 -31.62 20.75
CA ASN A 225 20.43 -31.04 22.02
C ASN A 225 19.84 -31.75 23.26
N THR A 226 20.56 -32.75 23.81
CA THR A 226 20.50 -33.04 25.25
C THR A 226 21.37 -32.03 26.01
N LYS A 227 20.89 -30.78 26.11
CA LYS A 227 21.10 -29.84 27.24
C LYS A 227 20.57 -28.46 26.85
N SER A 228 19.49 -28.08 27.53
CA SER A 228 19.01 -26.72 27.83
C SER A 228 19.04 -25.68 26.69
N ILE A 229 17.85 -25.24 26.23
CA ILE A 229 17.55 -23.82 25.98
C ILE A 229 16.02 -23.62 26.02
N VAL A 230 15.62 -22.85 27.04
CA VAL A 230 14.58 -21.81 27.13
C VAL A 230 13.42 -21.85 26.12
N ASN A 231 12.21 -21.96 26.68
CA ASN A 231 10.91 -21.62 26.10
C ASN A 231 10.96 -20.36 25.22
N ILE A 232 10.86 -20.56 23.90
CA ILE A 232 10.30 -19.57 22.99
C ILE A 232 8.90 -20.09 22.64
N MET A 233 7.95 -19.89 23.57
CA MET A 233 6.54 -19.82 23.19
C MET A 233 6.40 -18.55 22.36
N TYR A 234 6.25 -18.70 21.05
CA TYR A 234 5.63 -17.64 20.24
C TYR A 234 4.18 -17.56 20.70
N ASP A 235 3.92 -16.71 21.69
CA ASP A 235 2.57 -16.29 21.99
C ASP A 235 1.98 -15.70 20.71
N SER A 236 0.78 -16.18 20.40
CA SER A 236 -0.08 -15.81 19.27
C SER A 236 -0.58 -14.35 19.33
N GLU A 237 0.23 -13.43 19.89
CA GLU A 237 -0.03 -12.01 19.82
C GLU A 237 0.16 -11.54 18.37
N ILE A 238 -0.96 -11.55 17.64
CA ILE A 238 -1.28 -10.74 16.46
C ILE A 238 -0.02 -10.32 15.69
N ILE A 239 0.30 -11.08 14.63
CA ILE A 239 1.38 -10.80 13.68
C ILE A 239 1.33 -9.30 13.33
N LYS A 240 2.22 -8.52 13.95
CA LYS A 240 2.29 -7.08 13.75
C LYS A 240 2.74 -6.82 12.31
N PRO A 241 2.19 -5.82 11.61
CA PRO A 241 2.57 -5.55 10.23
C PRO A 241 4.08 -5.29 10.14
N HIS A 242 4.73 -5.85 9.12
CA HIS A 242 6.13 -5.51 8.79
C HIS A 242 6.28 -4.06 8.29
N TYR A 243 5.16 -3.41 7.96
CA TYR A 243 5.12 -1.97 7.72
C TYR A 243 4.94 -1.20 9.03
N PRO A 244 5.76 -0.17 9.27
CA PRO A 244 5.49 0.81 10.30
C PRO A 244 4.15 1.49 10.00
N ILE A 245 3.14 1.28 10.84
CA ILE A 245 2.03 2.22 10.93
C ILE A 245 2.64 3.47 11.57
N VAL A 246 2.92 4.49 10.76
CA VAL A 246 3.40 5.78 11.26
C VAL A 246 2.26 6.45 12.01
N ASN A 247 2.13 6.13 13.30
CA ASN A 247 1.34 6.89 14.23
C ASN A 247 2.11 8.17 14.55
N ASN A 248 1.92 9.21 13.74
CA ASN A 248 2.35 10.58 14.07
C ASN A 248 1.46 11.15 15.20
N ALA A 249 1.42 10.49 16.35
CA ALA A 249 1.11 11.17 17.60
C ALA A 249 2.41 11.80 18.06
N ASN A 250 2.58 13.10 17.82
CA ASN A 250 3.64 13.94 18.37
C ASN A 250 3.68 13.77 19.90
N THR A 251 4.39 12.76 20.39
CA THR A 251 4.77 12.66 21.79
C THR A 251 6.23 13.03 21.83
N LYS A 252 6.52 14.24 22.33
CA LYS A 252 7.86 14.64 22.75
C LYS A 252 8.44 13.50 23.60
N ARG A 253 9.35 12.70 23.05
CA ARG A 253 10.04 11.67 23.83
C ARG A 253 11.11 12.35 24.67
N THR A 254 10.93 12.27 25.99
CA THR A 254 11.97 12.53 26.97
C THR A 254 13.02 11.42 26.87
N ASN A 255 14.28 11.78 26.60
CA ASN A 255 15.43 10.87 26.54
C ASN A 255 15.59 10.09 27.85
N THR A 256 15.14 8.82 27.88
CA THR A 256 15.34 7.92 29.02
C THR A 256 16.57 7.02 28.80
N SER A 257 17.08 6.39 29.86
CA SER A 257 18.18 5.40 29.73
C SER A 257 17.81 4.19 28.87
N LYS A 258 16.50 3.85 28.79
CA LYS A 258 15.96 2.82 27.89
C LYS A 258 16.17 3.19 26.41
N ASP A 259 16.09 4.47 26.05
CA ASP A 259 16.31 4.93 24.67
C ASP A 259 17.78 4.82 24.25
N LYS A 260 18.73 4.97 25.19
CA LYS A 260 20.18 4.84 24.91
C LYS A 260 20.61 3.40 24.66
N HIS A 261 20.20 2.45 25.50
CA HIS A 261 20.51 1.04 25.31
C HIS A 261 19.99 0.52 23.97
N LEU A 262 18.81 0.98 23.58
CA LEU A 262 18.15 0.49 22.41
C LEU A 262 18.61 1.13 21.10
N SER A 263 19.04 2.40 21.12
CA SER A 263 19.81 2.96 20.01
C SER A 263 21.09 2.16 19.78
N GLY A 264 21.69 1.62 20.86
CA GLY A 264 22.78 0.65 20.79
C GLY A 264 22.40 -0.63 20.04
N ASP A 265 21.28 -1.25 20.40
CA ASP A 265 20.77 -2.48 19.75
C ASP A 265 20.54 -2.29 18.25
N LEU A 266 19.88 -1.19 17.85
CA LEU A 266 19.69 -0.87 16.44
C LEU A 266 21.03 -0.70 15.71
N THR A 267 22.00 -0.03 16.33
CA THR A 267 23.35 0.16 15.75
C THR A 267 24.10 -1.17 15.59
N ILE A 268 23.93 -2.10 16.52
CA ILE A 268 24.52 -3.45 16.44
C ILE A 268 23.92 -4.20 15.26
N LEU A 269 22.60 -4.17 15.10
CA LEU A 269 21.91 -4.82 13.97
C LEU A 269 22.31 -4.19 12.63
N GLU A 270 22.39 -2.86 12.54
CA GLU A 270 22.85 -2.13 11.34
C GLU A 270 24.26 -2.57 10.93
N LYS A 271 25.22 -2.56 11.86
CA LYS A 271 26.59 -3.05 11.59
C LYS A 271 26.63 -4.52 11.21
N SER A 272 25.71 -5.32 11.75
CA SER A 272 25.65 -6.75 11.46
C SER A 272 25.11 -6.97 10.04
N MET A 273 24.06 -6.26 9.63
CA MET A 273 23.54 -6.25 8.26
C MET A 273 24.58 -5.77 7.25
N GLU A 274 25.36 -4.73 7.56
CA GLU A 274 26.45 -4.26 6.67
C GLU A 274 27.51 -5.33 6.43
N ARG A 275 27.91 -6.08 7.48
CA ARG A 275 28.91 -7.16 7.36
C ARG A 275 28.37 -8.41 6.67
N LYS A 276 27.07 -8.66 6.81
CA LYS A 276 26.37 -9.87 6.36
C LYS A 276 25.43 -9.57 5.21
N VAL A 277 25.72 -8.56 4.41
CA VAL A 277 24.76 -8.03 3.42
C VAL A 277 24.32 -9.10 2.42
N ASP A 278 25.22 -9.99 2.00
CA ASP A 278 24.94 -11.10 1.07
C ASP A 278 24.88 -12.48 1.77
N ASP A 279 24.85 -12.52 3.10
CA ASP A 279 24.81 -13.74 3.90
C ASP A 279 23.35 -14.18 4.15
N GLU A 280 23.12 -15.49 4.28
CA GLU A 280 21.78 -16.05 4.54
C GLU A 280 21.15 -15.51 5.84
N ALA A 281 21.97 -15.14 6.83
CA ALA A 281 21.48 -14.58 8.09
C ALA A 281 20.98 -13.13 7.95
N PHE A 282 21.18 -12.46 6.80
CA PHE A 282 20.70 -11.10 6.58
C PHE A 282 19.20 -10.98 6.85
N GLY A 283 18.41 -11.93 6.34
CA GLY A 283 16.95 -11.94 6.49
C GLY A 283 16.50 -11.95 7.95
N ASP A 284 17.17 -12.71 8.81
CA ASP A 284 16.82 -12.81 10.23
C ASP A 284 17.22 -11.54 11.00
N ILE A 285 18.40 -10.98 10.71
CA ILE A 285 18.84 -9.71 11.30
C ILE A 285 17.89 -8.59 10.87
N TYR A 286 17.51 -8.56 9.59
CA TYR A 286 16.54 -7.63 9.03
C TYR A 286 15.19 -7.72 9.76
N LYS A 287 14.61 -8.92 9.92
CA LYS A 287 13.33 -9.08 10.65
C LYS A 287 13.41 -8.51 12.06
N ARG A 288 14.49 -8.79 12.78
CA ARG A 288 14.69 -8.26 14.14
C ARG A 288 14.82 -6.74 14.13
N TYR A 289 15.54 -6.18 13.16
CA TYR A 289 15.67 -4.74 12.99
C TYR A 289 14.31 -4.08 12.75
N ILE A 290 13.48 -4.63 11.86
CA ILE A 290 12.14 -4.07 11.57
C ILE A 290 11.21 -4.12 12.77
N LEU A 291 11.24 -5.20 13.56
CA LEU A 291 10.47 -5.28 14.80
C LEU A 291 10.82 -4.13 15.76
N LEU A 292 12.12 -3.84 15.92
CA LEU A 292 12.57 -2.73 16.76
C LEU A 292 12.20 -1.38 16.13
N ILE A 293 12.48 -1.15 14.85
CA ILE A 293 12.10 0.10 14.17
C ILE A 293 10.60 0.41 14.36
N ASN A 294 9.74 -0.61 14.25
CA ASN A 294 8.31 -0.49 14.50
C ASN A 294 7.98 -0.13 15.95
N GLN A 295 8.56 -0.86 16.91
CA GLN A 295 8.34 -0.63 18.33
C GLN A 295 8.75 0.79 18.75
N TYR A 296 9.80 1.33 18.13
CA TYR A 296 10.36 2.63 18.50
C TYR A 296 9.99 3.78 17.57
N GLN A 297 9.23 3.53 16.50
CA GLN A 297 8.81 4.55 15.52
C GLN A 297 10.00 5.25 14.85
N GLU A 298 11.09 4.52 14.61
CA GLU A 298 12.36 5.03 14.05
C GLU A 298 12.37 4.97 12.50
N ALA A 299 11.25 5.35 11.87
CA ALA A 299 11.07 5.21 10.42
C ALA A 299 12.13 5.97 9.60
N ASN A 300 12.50 7.19 10.00
CA ASN A 300 13.50 7.99 9.31
C ASN A 300 14.91 7.37 9.40
N ARG A 301 15.25 6.77 10.56
CA ARG A 301 16.53 6.07 10.74
C ARG A 301 16.61 4.88 9.78
N ALA A 302 15.55 4.08 9.70
CA ALA A 302 15.49 2.94 8.80
C ALA A 302 15.60 3.36 7.32
N ILE A 303 14.88 4.40 6.90
CA ILE A 303 14.99 4.98 5.55
C ILE A 303 16.45 5.34 5.24
N ASN A 304 17.07 6.15 6.09
CA ASN A 304 18.45 6.61 5.87
C ASN A 304 19.43 5.44 5.86
N PHE A 305 19.25 4.46 6.75
CA PHE A 305 20.11 3.28 6.83
C PHE A 305 20.06 2.47 5.52
N PHE A 306 18.86 2.11 5.05
CA PHE A 306 18.73 1.26 3.85
C PHE A 306 19.07 2.00 2.55
N GLU A 307 18.89 3.32 2.48
CA GLU A 307 19.44 4.14 1.38
C GLU A 307 20.96 4.05 1.35
N ASN A 308 21.63 4.33 2.47
CA ASN A 308 23.09 4.23 2.60
C ASN A 308 23.61 2.81 2.38
N LEU A 309 22.84 1.79 2.76
CA LEU A 309 23.20 0.39 2.53
C LEU A 309 23.18 0.07 1.03
N THR A 310 22.15 0.53 0.31
CA THR A 310 22.04 0.31 -1.14
C THR A 310 23.11 1.09 -1.92
N GLU A 311 23.46 2.29 -1.47
CA GLU A 311 24.54 3.07 -2.09
C GLU A 311 25.91 2.41 -1.92
N ARG A 312 26.17 1.82 -0.75
CA ARG A 312 27.41 1.09 -0.46
C ARG A 312 27.47 -0.28 -1.16
N TYR A 313 26.34 -0.95 -1.30
CA TYR A 313 26.23 -2.30 -1.87
C TYR A 313 25.20 -2.34 -3.02
N PRO A 314 25.43 -1.63 -4.14
CA PRO A 314 24.43 -1.48 -5.20
C PRO A 314 24.15 -2.76 -6.00
N GLN A 315 24.99 -3.79 -5.84
CA GLN A 315 24.82 -5.11 -6.46
C GLN A 315 24.36 -6.19 -5.47
N SER A 316 24.14 -5.84 -4.19
CA SER A 316 23.61 -6.80 -3.24
C SER A 316 22.10 -6.95 -3.44
N PRO A 317 21.60 -8.16 -3.77
CA PRO A 317 20.17 -8.39 -3.93
C PRO A 317 19.42 -8.13 -2.60
N ASN A 318 20.02 -8.49 -1.46
CA ASN A 318 19.45 -8.26 -0.15
C ASN A 318 19.34 -6.77 0.19
N ALA A 319 20.38 -5.97 -0.09
CA ALA A 319 20.34 -4.53 0.15
C ALA A 319 19.26 -3.84 -0.70
N LEU A 320 19.19 -4.18 -1.99
CA LEU A 320 18.19 -3.66 -2.92
C LEU A 320 16.77 -4.03 -2.51
N ALA A 321 16.53 -5.29 -2.16
CA ALA A 321 15.23 -5.77 -1.71
C ALA A 321 14.79 -5.09 -0.41
N ALA A 322 15.69 -4.99 0.58
CA ALA A 322 15.41 -4.34 1.85
C ALA A 322 15.11 -2.84 1.67
N SER A 323 15.85 -2.16 0.80
CA SER A 323 15.59 -0.75 0.46
C SER A 323 14.27 -0.55 -0.28
N GLY A 324 13.97 -1.38 -1.28
CA GLY A 324 12.67 -1.37 -1.95
C GLY A 324 11.51 -1.57 -0.97
N MET A 325 11.65 -2.56 -0.07
CA MET A 325 10.66 -2.90 0.94
C MET A 325 10.49 -1.79 1.99
N ILE A 326 11.59 -1.31 2.59
CA ILE A 326 11.54 -0.41 3.74
C ILE A 326 11.55 1.04 3.34
N THR A 327 12.52 1.50 2.55
CA THR A 327 12.65 2.92 2.21
C THR A 327 11.44 3.40 1.44
N TYR A 328 11.13 2.75 0.31
CA TYR A 328 9.99 3.15 -0.52
C TYR A 328 8.67 2.77 0.13
N GLY A 329 8.64 1.64 0.83
CA GLY A 329 7.47 1.25 1.62
C GLY A 329 7.06 2.30 2.66
N LEU A 330 8.02 2.75 3.48
CA LEU A 330 7.78 3.79 4.49
C LEU A 330 7.44 5.14 3.88
N LYS A 331 8.19 5.57 2.86
CA LYS A 331 7.88 6.83 2.15
C LYS A 331 6.46 6.81 1.59
N GLY A 332 6.05 5.69 0.99
CA GLY A 332 4.68 5.47 0.52
C GLY A 332 3.65 5.57 1.65
N GLN A 333 3.87 4.88 2.77
CA GLN A 333 2.96 4.91 3.92
C GLN A 333 2.85 6.30 4.57
N ILE A 334 3.95 7.06 4.66
CA ILE A 334 3.93 8.45 5.15
C ILE A 334 3.04 9.32 4.26
N LEU A 335 3.13 9.14 2.94
CA LEU A 335 2.27 9.86 2.00
C LEU A 335 0.80 9.44 2.15
N LEU A 336 0.51 8.14 2.23
CA LEU A 336 -0.85 7.66 2.49
C LEU A 336 -1.42 8.26 3.78
N GLN A 337 -0.62 8.31 4.86
CA GLN A 337 -1.06 8.91 6.12
C GLN A 337 -1.39 10.40 5.98
N LYS A 338 -0.58 11.17 5.23
CA LYS A 338 -0.91 12.58 4.92
C LYS A 338 -2.22 12.69 4.13
N GLY A 339 -2.44 11.79 3.17
CA GLY A 339 -3.69 11.71 2.42
C GLY A 339 -4.89 11.43 3.31
N LEU A 340 -4.76 10.46 4.22
CA LEU A 340 -5.80 10.11 5.19
C LEU A 340 -6.12 11.26 6.14
N VAL A 341 -5.11 12.01 6.60
CA VAL A 341 -5.31 13.21 7.43
C VAL A 341 -6.14 14.25 6.69
N CYS A 342 -5.85 14.53 5.41
CA CYS A 342 -6.68 15.44 4.62
C CYS A 342 -8.14 14.98 4.56
N ILE A 343 -8.39 13.71 4.23
CA ILE A 343 -9.75 13.19 4.09
C ILE A 343 -10.49 13.23 5.44
N LYS A 344 -9.82 12.91 6.56
CA LYS A 344 -10.42 13.02 7.90
C LYS A 344 -10.76 14.46 8.25
N SER A 345 -9.87 15.41 7.99
CA SER A 345 -10.16 16.83 8.20
C SER A 345 -11.32 17.33 7.34
N ALA A 346 -11.48 16.82 6.12
CA ALA A 346 -12.64 17.14 5.28
C ALA A 346 -13.96 16.62 5.90
N ILE A 347 -13.96 15.42 6.47
CA ILE A 347 -15.13 14.86 7.19
C ILE A 347 -15.41 15.64 8.49
N GLU A 348 -14.38 16.11 9.18
CA GLU A 348 -14.54 16.94 10.38
C GLU A 348 -15.17 18.31 10.07
N LEU A 349 -14.84 18.89 8.91
CA LEU A 349 -15.45 20.13 8.42
C LEU A 349 -16.93 19.94 8.07
N GLU A 350 -17.27 18.85 7.40
CA GLU A 350 -18.64 18.53 7.01
C GLU A 350 -18.92 17.03 7.13
N LYS A 351 -19.51 16.65 8.26
CA LYS A 351 -19.72 15.24 8.64
C LYS A 351 -20.58 14.46 7.65
N ASP A 352 -21.50 15.14 6.98
CA ASP A 352 -22.45 14.53 6.04
C ASP A 352 -21.96 14.54 4.58
N ASN A 353 -20.77 15.11 4.30
CA ASN A 353 -20.23 15.17 2.95
C ASN A 353 -19.97 13.75 2.41
N PHE A 354 -20.84 13.31 1.51
CA PHE A 354 -20.86 11.94 1.00
C PHE A 354 -19.56 11.59 0.26
N PHE A 355 -19.02 12.52 -0.53
CA PHE A 355 -17.78 12.35 -1.28
C PHE A 355 -16.59 12.05 -0.37
N SER A 356 -16.45 12.80 0.73
CA SER A 356 -15.37 12.62 1.69
C SER A 356 -15.49 11.29 2.44
N ARG A 357 -16.71 10.92 2.88
CA ARG A 357 -16.97 9.66 3.57
C ARG A 357 -16.70 8.43 2.70
N ILE A 358 -17.21 8.41 1.46
CA ILE A 358 -16.99 7.26 0.57
C ILE A 358 -15.51 7.17 0.15
N SER A 359 -14.85 8.32 0.01
CA SER A 359 -13.42 8.39 -0.26
C SER A 359 -12.59 7.89 0.92
N HIS A 360 -12.95 8.23 2.16
CA HIS A 360 -12.29 7.70 3.36
C HIS A 360 -12.39 6.18 3.42
N ALA A 361 -13.61 5.65 3.28
CA ALA A 361 -13.84 4.22 3.30
C ALA A 361 -13.05 3.51 2.19
N THR A 362 -13.00 4.08 0.98
CA THR A 362 -12.20 3.50 -0.11
C THR A 362 -10.69 3.66 0.11
N PHE A 363 -10.24 4.79 0.68
CA PHE A 363 -8.83 5.09 0.87
C PHE A 363 -8.20 4.20 1.96
N ASN A 364 -9.00 3.80 2.95
CA ASN A 364 -8.58 2.91 4.03
C ASN A 364 -8.07 1.55 3.54
N THR A 365 -8.46 1.07 2.36
CA THR A 365 -7.97 -0.22 1.81
C THR A 365 -6.47 -0.26 1.56
N ARG A 366 -5.82 0.92 1.47
CA ARG A 366 -4.37 1.04 1.27
C ARG A 366 -3.54 0.82 2.53
N PHE A 367 -4.18 0.57 3.68
CA PHE A 367 -3.53 0.33 4.96
C PHE A 367 -3.70 -1.12 5.42
N PRO A 368 -2.84 -1.62 6.32
CA PRO A 368 -3.04 -2.93 6.95
C PRO A 368 -4.42 -3.04 7.61
N TYR A 369 -5.09 -4.17 7.40
CA TYR A 369 -6.49 -4.40 7.82
C TYR A 369 -7.50 -3.38 7.25
N GLY A 370 -7.09 -2.67 6.20
CA GLY A 370 -7.87 -1.66 5.52
C GLY A 370 -9.14 -2.21 4.90
N PHE A 371 -9.05 -3.38 4.26
CA PHE A 371 -10.19 -4.09 3.68
C PHE A 371 -11.36 -4.17 4.66
N MET A 372 -11.09 -4.65 5.88
CA MET A 372 -12.10 -4.82 6.92
C MET A 372 -12.77 -3.52 7.33
N ARG A 373 -11.96 -2.48 7.55
CA ARG A 373 -12.46 -1.15 7.94
C ARG A 373 -13.31 -0.55 6.83
N SER A 374 -12.85 -0.65 5.59
CA SER A 374 -13.55 -0.20 4.39
C SER A 374 -14.89 -0.89 4.21
N MET A 375 -14.93 -2.22 4.33
CA MET A 375 -16.17 -3.00 4.20
C MET A 375 -17.20 -2.59 5.27
N ARG A 376 -16.76 -2.46 6.53
CA ARG A 376 -17.62 -2.00 7.62
C ARG A 376 -18.17 -0.60 7.40
N GLU A 377 -17.32 0.35 7.03
CA GLU A 377 -17.73 1.74 6.76
C GLU A 377 -18.71 1.81 5.59
N LEU A 378 -18.44 1.12 4.49
CA LEU A 378 -19.32 1.09 3.32
C LEU A 378 -20.67 0.41 3.62
N SER A 379 -20.69 -0.63 4.45
CA SER A 379 -21.93 -1.30 4.90
C SER A 379 -22.82 -0.33 5.69
N PHE A 380 -22.25 0.41 6.66
CA PHE A 380 -23.00 1.44 7.39
C PHE A 380 -23.46 2.59 6.48
N MET A 381 -22.61 3.05 5.56
CA MET A 381 -23.00 4.07 4.58
C MET A 381 -24.16 3.58 3.71
N LYS A 382 -24.15 2.32 3.28
CA LYS A 382 -25.23 1.75 2.46
C LYS A 382 -26.57 1.77 3.19
N GLN A 383 -26.57 1.46 4.49
CA GLN A 383 -27.77 1.52 5.33
C GLN A 383 -28.26 2.97 5.51
N ALA A 384 -27.35 3.90 5.81
CA ALA A 384 -27.69 5.31 5.99
C ALA A 384 -28.23 5.97 4.71
N GLU A 385 -27.73 5.56 3.55
CA GLU A 385 -28.09 6.12 2.25
C GLU A 385 -29.21 5.33 1.53
N ALA A 386 -29.92 4.42 2.22
CA ALA A 386 -30.89 3.50 1.61
C ALA A 386 -31.98 4.20 0.75
N GLY A 387 -32.36 5.44 1.11
CA GLY A 387 -33.31 6.26 0.35
C GLY A 387 -32.74 6.94 -0.89
N VAL A 388 -31.43 6.90 -1.11
CA VAL A 388 -30.73 7.64 -2.18
C VAL A 388 -30.11 6.66 -3.18
N HIS A 389 -30.93 6.17 -4.12
CA HIS A 389 -30.57 5.10 -5.05
C HIS A 389 -29.22 5.26 -5.77
N HIS A 390 -28.86 6.47 -6.19
CA HIS A 390 -27.59 6.70 -6.90
C HIS A 390 -26.36 6.56 -5.98
N ARG A 391 -26.46 6.97 -4.71
CA ARG A 391 -25.40 6.82 -3.71
C ARG A 391 -25.20 5.37 -3.32
N VAL A 392 -26.29 4.64 -3.09
CA VAL A 392 -26.25 3.18 -2.83
C VAL A 392 -25.59 2.44 -3.99
N ARG A 393 -25.91 2.80 -5.23
CA ARG A 393 -25.28 2.20 -6.42
C ARG A 393 -23.78 2.47 -6.45
N LEU A 394 -23.34 3.69 -6.09
CA LEU A 394 -21.91 4.01 -6.02
C LEU A 394 -21.21 3.23 -4.90
N ILE A 395 -21.84 3.10 -3.73
CA ILE A 395 -21.31 2.30 -2.62
C ILE A 395 -21.14 0.84 -3.04
N ASN A 396 -22.15 0.21 -3.66
CA ASN A 396 -22.05 -1.17 -4.13
C ASN A 396 -20.88 -1.36 -5.11
N LYS A 397 -20.70 -0.43 -6.05
CA LYS A 397 -19.55 -0.47 -6.97
C LYS A 397 -18.20 -0.36 -6.27
N ARG A 398 -18.11 0.48 -5.23
CA ARG A 398 -16.88 0.58 -4.43
C ARG A 398 -16.62 -0.73 -3.70
N ILE A 399 -17.64 -1.35 -3.14
CA ILE A 399 -17.51 -2.65 -2.50
C ILE A 399 -17.07 -3.72 -3.49
N GLU A 400 -17.70 -3.82 -4.67
CA GLU A 400 -17.33 -4.76 -5.74
C GLU A 400 -15.87 -4.60 -6.16
N LEU A 401 -15.44 -3.35 -6.38
CA LEU A 401 -14.05 -3.03 -6.72
C LEU A 401 -13.07 -3.47 -5.63
N ILE A 402 -13.37 -3.14 -4.37
CA ILE A 402 -12.52 -3.50 -3.23
C ILE A 402 -12.45 -5.03 -3.09
N CYS A 403 -13.59 -5.72 -3.16
CA CYS A 403 -13.63 -7.19 -3.13
C CYS A 403 -12.73 -7.79 -4.21
N SER A 404 -12.87 -7.34 -5.46
CA SER A 404 -12.03 -7.79 -6.57
C SER A 404 -10.54 -7.52 -6.34
N GLN A 405 -10.16 -6.33 -5.85
CA GLN A 405 -8.77 -5.98 -5.57
C GLN A 405 -8.14 -6.82 -4.46
N HIS A 406 -8.96 -7.35 -3.56
CA HIS A 406 -8.58 -8.20 -2.44
C HIS A 406 -8.82 -9.71 -2.73
N GLY A 407 -9.12 -10.09 -3.97
CA GLY A 407 -9.25 -11.49 -4.40
C GLY A 407 -10.54 -12.18 -3.96
N HIS A 408 -11.63 -11.44 -3.75
CA HIS A 408 -12.95 -11.99 -3.48
C HIS A 408 -13.80 -12.00 -4.75
N ASP A 409 -14.33 -13.17 -5.12
CA ASP A 409 -15.20 -13.35 -6.29
C ASP A 409 -16.62 -12.76 -6.09
N SER A 410 -17.03 -12.59 -4.83
CA SER A 410 -18.32 -12.00 -4.47
C SER A 410 -18.21 -11.28 -3.13
N MET A 411 -19.22 -10.47 -2.76
CA MET A 411 -19.24 -9.86 -1.43
C MET A 411 -19.14 -10.92 -0.34
N PRO A 412 -18.32 -10.71 0.71
CA PRO A 412 -18.33 -11.57 1.88
C PRO A 412 -19.77 -11.64 2.43
N THR A 413 -20.34 -12.84 2.54
CA THR A 413 -21.69 -13.04 3.08
C THR A 413 -21.82 -12.54 4.53
N GLU A 414 -23.03 -12.17 4.98
CA GLU A 414 -23.31 -11.66 6.35
C GLU A 414 -22.72 -12.52 7.50
N ASN A 415 -22.54 -13.83 7.29
CA ASN A 415 -21.85 -14.70 8.25
C ASN A 415 -20.40 -14.27 8.49
N ASN A 416 -19.70 -13.79 7.45
CA ASN A 416 -18.39 -13.19 7.59
C ASN A 416 -18.50 -11.84 8.32
N GLU A 417 -19.48 -10.97 8.04
CA GLU A 417 -19.64 -9.70 8.79
C GLU A 417 -19.72 -9.95 10.31
N SER A 418 -20.42 -11.00 10.75
CA SER A 418 -20.51 -11.34 12.19
C SER A 418 -19.18 -11.85 12.77
N VAL A 419 -18.39 -12.61 12.01
CA VAL A 419 -17.06 -13.11 12.41
C VAL A 419 -16.02 -11.99 12.39
N ILE A 420 -16.12 -11.12 11.40
CA ILE A 420 -15.35 -9.88 11.20
C ILE A 420 -15.60 -8.91 12.36
N MET A 421 -16.86 -8.73 12.75
CA MET A 421 -17.24 -7.83 13.84
C MET A 421 -16.94 -8.40 15.24
N ARG A 422 -16.81 -9.72 15.40
CA ARG A 422 -16.41 -10.38 16.66
C ARG A 422 -14.91 -10.44 16.89
N ARG A 423 -14.09 -10.32 15.84
CA ARG A 423 -12.61 -10.45 15.90
C ARG A 423 -11.87 -9.10 15.94
N LEU A 424 -12.60 -7.99 15.82
CA LEU A 424 -12.18 -6.64 16.22
C LEU A 424 -12.66 -6.37 17.65
#